data_AF-A0A3S4NRS1-F1
#
_entry.id   AF-A0A3S4NRS1-F1
#
_cell.length_a   1.000
_cell.length_b   1.000
_cell.length_c   1.000
_cell.angle_alpha   90.00
_cell.angle_beta   90.00
_cell.angle_gamma   90.00
#
_symmetry.space_group_name_H-M   'P 1'
#
loop_
_entity.id
_entity.type
_entity.pdbx_description
1 polymer ?
#
loop_
_entity_poly.entity_id
_entity_poly.type
_entity_poly.pdbx_seq_one_letter_code
_entity_poly.pdbx_strand_id
1 'polypeptide(L)'
;MRCIEHLLQRQVDAIIVSTSLPPEHPFYQRWANDPFPIVALDRALDREHFTSVVGADQDDAEMLAEELRKFPAETVLYLGALPELSVSFLREQGFRTAWKDDPREVHFLYANSYEREAAAQLFEKWLETHPMPQALFTTSFALLQGVMDVTLRRDGKLPSDLAIATFGDKRTARLLTVPGAGSGSTSPRCRRACAGDCPGKPGRTT
;
A
#
# COMPACT_ATOMS: atom_id res chain seq x y z
N MET A 1 -5.28 29.16 -3.39
CA MET A 1 -5.68 30.02 -4.52
C MET A 1 -4.68 31.15 -4.77
N ARG A 2 -4.33 31.98 -3.77
CA ARG A 2 -3.38 33.11 -3.94
C ARG A 2 -2.01 32.76 -4.55
N CYS A 3 -1.47 31.57 -4.27
CA CYS A 3 -0.14 31.18 -4.81
C CYS A 3 -0.12 31.06 -6.33
N ILE A 4 -1.19 30.54 -6.95
CA ILE A 4 -1.26 30.37 -8.41
C ILE A 4 -1.34 31.73 -9.09
N GLU A 5 -2.18 32.63 -8.58
CA GLU A 5 -2.30 34.01 -9.10
C GLU A 5 -0.97 34.76 -9.01
N HIS A 6 -0.22 34.61 -7.91
CA HIS A 6 1.11 35.21 -7.77
C HIS A 6 2.15 34.63 -8.73
N LEU A 7 2.09 33.33 -9.04
CA LEU A 7 2.99 32.70 -10.01
C LEU A 7 2.69 33.20 -11.43
N LEU A 8 1.40 33.34 -11.78
CA LEU A 8 0.99 33.89 -13.07
C LEU A 8 1.41 35.35 -13.25
N GLN A 9 1.31 36.17 -12.19
CA GLN A 9 1.83 37.55 -12.20
C GLN A 9 3.34 37.63 -12.46
N ARG A 10 4.08 36.56 -12.12
CA ARG A 10 5.53 36.46 -12.38
C ARG A 10 5.86 35.94 -13.78
N GLN A 11 4.87 35.72 -14.64
CA GLN A 11 5.05 35.24 -16.02
C GLN A 11 5.91 33.97 -16.07
N VAL A 12 5.65 33.03 -15.16
CA VAL A 12 6.24 31.68 -15.27
C VAL A 12 5.77 31.02 -16.56
N ASP A 13 6.53 30.06 -17.09
CA ASP A 13 6.16 29.36 -18.33
C ASP A 13 5.22 28.15 -18.09
N ALA A 14 5.17 27.66 -16.85
CA ALA A 14 4.35 26.50 -16.45
C ALA A 14 4.11 26.48 -14.93
N ILE A 15 3.10 25.73 -14.50
CA ILE A 15 2.87 25.42 -13.08
C ILE A 15 2.77 23.92 -12.86
N ILE A 16 3.52 23.40 -11.88
CA ILE A 16 3.34 22.06 -11.32
C ILE A 16 2.65 22.21 -9.96
N VAL A 17 1.53 21.51 -9.75
CA VAL A 17 0.72 21.69 -8.54
C VAL A 17 0.28 20.36 -7.93
N SER A 18 0.53 20.20 -6.62
CA SER A 18 -0.19 19.23 -5.78
C SER A 18 -1.36 19.95 -5.13
N THR A 19 -2.55 19.77 -5.71
CA THR A 19 -3.74 20.54 -5.37
C THR A 19 -4.42 20.03 -4.10
N SER A 20 -4.89 20.94 -3.24
CA SER A 20 -5.78 20.60 -2.14
C SER A 20 -7.27 20.62 -2.53
N LEU A 21 -7.59 21.00 -3.76
CA LEU A 21 -8.95 21.09 -4.30
C LEU A 21 -9.35 19.78 -5.01
N PRO A 22 -10.64 19.44 -5.06
CA PRO A 22 -11.16 18.35 -5.89
C PRO A 22 -10.79 18.53 -7.38
N PRO A 23 -10.66 17.43 -8.16
CA PRO A 23 -10.30 17.48 -9.57
C PRO A 23 -11.21 18.39 -10.42
N GLU A 24 -12.52 18.33 -10.17
CA GLU A 24 -13.58 19.07 -10.86
C GLU A 24 -13.77 20.51 -10.35
N HIS A 25 -12.92 20.98 -9.43
CA HIS A 25 -13.11 22.30 -8.84
C HIS A 25 -12.99 23.42 -9.89
N PRO A 26 -13.92 24.40 -9.95
CA PRO A 26 -13.95 25.45 -11.00
C PRO A 26 -12.71 26.34 -11.09
N PHE A 27 -11.85 26.32 -10.07
CA PHE A 27 -10.64 27.11 -10.02
C PHE A 27 -9.70 26.79 -11.18
N TYR A 28 -9.37 25.51 -11.41
CA TYR A 28 -8.43 25.12 -12.47
C TYR A 28 -9.09 25.11 -13.85
N GLN A 29 -10.40 24.93 -13.94
CA GLN A 29 -11.16 24.89 -15.19
C GLN A 29 -11.00 26.16 -16.05
N ARG A 30 -10.59 27.28 -15.43
CA ARG A 30 -10.23 28.52 -16.14
C ARG A 30 -9.10 28.33 -17.16
N TRP A 31 -8.27 27.32 -16.96
CA TRP A 31 -7.12 26.99 -17.83
C TRP A 31 -7.32 25.68 -18.61
N ALA A 32 -8.52 25.10 -18.62
CA ALA A 32 -8.79 23.83 -19.28
C ALA A 32 -8.52 23.83 -20.80
N ASN A 33 -8.68 24.99 -21.44
CA ASN A 33 -8.43 25.20 -22.87
C ASN A 33 -7.40 26.33 -23.11
N ASP A 34 -6.62 26.68 -22.09
CA ASP A 34 -5.61 27.73 -22.19
C ASP A 34 -4.27 27.11 -22.63
N PRO A 35 -3.47 27.79 -23.48
CA PRO A 35 -2.14 27.28 -23.87
C PRO A 35 -1.16 27.19 -22.69
N PHE A 36 -1.46 27.83 -21.55
CA PHE A 36 -0.64 27.82 -20.37
C PHE A 36 -0.62 26.43 -19.67
N PRO A 37 0.53 25.75 -19.59
CA PRO A 37 0.59 24.39 -19.08
C PRO A 37 0.49 24.33 -17.54
N ILE A 38 -0.55 23.67 -17.05
CA ILE A 38 -0.69 23.27 -15.64
C ILE A 38 -0.62 21.74 -15.55
N VAL A 39 0.37 21.24 -14.81
CA VAL A 39 0.59 19.81 -14.59
C VAL A 39 0.29 19.48 -13.13
N ALA A 40 -0.59 18.51 -12.91
CA ALA A 40 -0.89 18.05 -11.57
C ALA A 40 0.17 17.03 -11.11
N LEU A 41 0.58 17.11 -9.85
CA LEU A 41 1.50 16.17 -9.21
C LEU A 41 0.86 15.64 -7.94
N ASP A 42 1.00 14.33 -7.67
CA ASP A 42 0.53 13.65 -6.44
C ASP A 42 -1.00 13.52 -6.32
N ARG A 43 -1.76 14.54 -6.76
CA ARG A 43 -3.23 14.54 -6.82
C ARG A 43 -3.69 14.97 -8.20
N ALA A 44 -4.62 14.21 -8.79
CA ALA A 44 -5.09 14.46 -10.14
C ALA A 44 -5.96 15.73 -10.22
N LEU A 45 -5.85 16.43 -11.35
CA LEU A 45 -6.86 17.37 -11.83
C LEU A 45 -7.81 16.66 -12.79
N ASP A 46 -8.78 17.40 -13.33
CA ASP A 46 -9.67 16.91 -14.38
C ASP A 46 -8.88 16.27 -15.53
N ARG A 47 -9.17 14.99 -15.80
CA ARG A 47 -8.44 14.15 -16.75
C ARG A 47 -8.73 14.52 -18.20
N GLU A 48 -9.84 15.20 -18.48
CA GLU A 48 -10.18 15.63 -19.84
C GLU A 48 -9.30 16.79 -20.31
N HIS A 49 -8.79 17.58 -19.37
CA HIS A 49 -8.13 18.85 -19.66
C HIS A 49 -6.69 18.95 -19.15
N PHE A 50 -6.31 18.20 -18.12
CA PHE A 50 -5.01 18.34 -17.47
C PHE A 50 -4.20 17.04 -17.47
N THR A 51 -2.89 17.17 -17.71
CA THR A 51 -1.96 16.07 -17.49
C THR A 51 -1.66 15.96 -15.99
N SER A 52 -1.89 14.77 -15.43
CA SER A 52 -1.67 14.48 -14.02
C SER A 52 -0.64 13.37 -13.84
N VAL A 53 0.44 13.66 -13.13
CA VAL A 53 1.44 12.69 -12.68
C VAL A 53 1.09 12.26 -11.27
N VAL A 54 0.21 11.25 -11.17
CA VAL A 54 -0.20 10.65 -9.90
C VAL A 54 0.54 9.33 -9.64
N GLY A 55 0.59 8.91 -8.38
CA GLY A 55 1.04 7.56 -8.06
C GLY A 55 0.17 6.53 -8.78
N ALA A 56 0.79 5.48 -9.31
CA ALA A 56 0.08 4.37 -9.95
C ALA A 56 -0.48 3.42 -8.88
N ASP A 57 -1.14 3.95 -7.84
CA ASP A 57 -1.56 3.19 -6.65
C ASP A 57 -2.44 1.98 -7.01
N GLN A 58 -3.25 2.09 -8.07
CA GLN A 58 -4.05 0.99 -8.59
C GLN A 58 -3.18 -0.07 -9.27
N ASP A 59 -2.35 0.31 -10.25
CA ASP A 59 -1.50 -0.63 -10.99
C ASP A 59 -0.45 -1.29 -10.06
N ASP A 60 0.13 -0.51 -9.14
CA ASP A 60 1.07 -1.00 -8.13
C ASP A 60 0.40 -2.01 -7.18
N ALA A 61 -0.86 -1.76 -6.79
CA ALA A 61 -1.62 -2.68 -5.96
C ALA A 61 -2.00 -3.94 -6.73
N GLU A 62 -2.41 -3.81 -7.99
CA GLU A 62 -2.71 -4.94 -8.87
C GLU A 62 -1.47 -5.84 -9.02
N MET A 63 -0.34 -5.28 -9.43
CA MET A 63 0.92 -6.01 -9.58
C MET A 63 1.34 -6.69 -8.26
N LEU A 64 1.27 -5.99 -7.13
CA LEU A 64 1.61 -6.57 -5.83
C LEU A 64 0.64 -7.70 -5.43
N ALA A 65 -0.65 -7.51 -5.69
CA ALA A 65 -1.69 -8.47 -5.36
C ALA A 65 -1.61 -9.72 -6.24
N GLU A 66 -1.22 -9.58 -7.52
CA GLU A 66 -0.94 -10.70 -8.43
C GLU A 66 0.20 -11.57 -7.92
N GLU A 67 1.28 -10.96 -7.40
CA GLU A 67 2.38 -11.72 -6.80
C GLU A 67 1.94 -12.44 -5.52
N LEU A 68 1.15 -11.79 -4.66
CA LEU A 68 0.60 -12.44 -3.46
C LEU A 68 -0.31 -13.63 -3.82
N ARG A 69 -1.11 -13.49 -4.89
CA ARG A 69 -2.07 -14.52 -5.34
C ARG A 69 -1.39 -15.84 -5.70
N LYS A 70 -0.12 -15.83 -6.09
CA LYS A 70 0.66 -17.03 -6.45
C LYS A 70 0.95 -17.94 -5.24
N PHE A 71 0.81 -17.44 -4.02
CA PHE A 71 1.03 -18.22 -2.81
C PHE A 71 -0.23 -19.00 -2.43
N PRO A 72 -0.12 -20.28 -2.07
CA PRO A 72 -1.24 -21.04 -1.53
C PRO A 72 -1.61 -20.49 -0.15
N ALA A 73 -2.88 -20.18 0.05
CA ALA A 73 -3.42 -19.68 1.31
C ALA A 73 -4.91 -20.04 1.39
N GLU A 74 -5.35 -20.53 2.56
CA GLU A 74 -6.76 -20.77 2.83
C GLU A 74 -7.46 -19.51 3.34
N THR A 75 -6.76 -18.74 4.18
CA THR A 75 -7.22 -17.47 4.74
C THR A 75 -6.38 -16.33 4.18
N VAL A 76 -7.07 -15.44 3.45
CA VAL A 76 -6.47 -14.24 2.85
C VAL A 76 -7.03 -13.00 3.54
N LEU A 77 -6.15 -12.14 4.03
CA LEU A 77 -6.52 -10.88 4.69
C LEU A 77 -5.99 -9.68 3.91
N TYR A 78 -6.91 -8.79 3.55
CA TYR A 78 -6.61 -7.43 3.12
C TYR A 78 -6.80 -6.47 4.30
N LEU A 79 -5.73 -5.79 4.71
CA LEU A 79 -5.73 -4.79 5.78
C LEU A 79 -5.43 -3.40 5.20
N GLY A 80 -6.48 -2.57 5.15
CA GLY A 80 -6.43 -1.17 4.74
C GLY A 80 -6.72 -0.19 5.88
N ALA A 81 -6.82 1.09 5.55
CA ALA A 81 -7.30 2.13 6.46
C ALA A 81 -8.01 3.24 5.68
N LEU A 82 -8.98 3.91 6.31
CA LEU A 82 -9.70 5.07 5.74
C LEU A 82 -10.16 4.83 4.28
N PRO A 83 -11.12 3.90 4.04
CA PRO A 83 -11.54 3.51 2.68
C PRO A 83 -12.11 4.65 1.84
N GLU A 84 -12.54 5.75 2.46
CA GLU A 84 -13.03 6.95 1.81
C GLU A 84 -11.92 7.78 1.11
N LEU A 85 -10.64 7.53 1.41
CA LEU A 85 -9.54 8.22 0.76
C LEU A 85 -9.27 7.63 -0.63
N SER A 86 -8.99 8.51 -1.60
CA SER A 86 -8.68 8.10 -2.98
C SER A 86 -7.53 7.07 -3.07
N VAL A 87 -6.48 7.23 -2.27
CA VAL A 87 -5.35 6.27 -2.22
C VAL A 87 -5.80 4.88 -1.73
N SER A 88 -6.67 4.83 -0.72
CA SER A 88 -7.21 3.58 -0.17
C SER A 88 -8.10 2.89 -1.19
N PHE A 89 -8.97 3.66 -1.85
CA PHE A 89 -9.84 3.18 -2.91
C PHE A 89 -9.05 2.62 -4.10
N LEU A 90 -8.05 3.36 -4.61
CA LEU A 90 -7.25 2.93 -5.76
C LEU A 90 -6.48 1.64 -5.47
N ARG A 91 -5.87 1.51 -4.29
CA ARG A 91 -5.17 0.29 -3.88
C ARG A 91 -6.10 -0.90 -3.75
N GLU A 92 -7.31 -0.69 -3.23
CA GLU A 92 -8.31 -1.75 -3.14
C GLU A 92 -8.77 -2.20 -4.54
N GLN A 93 -9.00 -1.26 -5.45
CA GLN A 93 -9.41 -1.57 -6.83
C GLN A 93 -8.34 -2.37 -7.56
N GLY A 94 -7.06 -2.02 -7.38
CA GLY A 94 -5.94 -2.81 -7.93
C GLY A 94 -5.92 -4.23 -7.37
N PHE A 95 -6.05 -4.37 -6.05
CA PHE A 95 -6.14 -5.69 -5.39
C PHE A 95 -7.33 -6.51 -5.93
N ARG A 96 -8.53 -5.93 -5.98
CA ARG A 96 -9.73 -6.61 -6.49
C ARG A 96 -9.59 -7.04 -7.94
N THR A 97 -8.91 -6.23 -8.76
CA THR A 97 -8.66 -6.56 -10.18
C THR A 97 -7.77 -7.80 -10.30
N ALA A 98 -6.69 -7.87 -9.53
CA ALA A 98 -5.78 -9.01 -9.51
C ALA A 98 -6.42 -10.32 -8.98
N TRP A 99 -7.45 -10.21 -8.14
CA TRP A 99 -8.11 -11.33 -7.45
C TRP A 99 -9.50 -11.68 -8.00
N LYS A 100 -9.99 -10.98 -9.04
CA LYS A 100 -11.36 -11.11 -9.55
C LYS A 100 -11.79 -12.53 -9.95
N ASP A 101 -10.84 -13.33 -10.45
CA ASP A 101 -11.07 -14.71 -10.94
C ASP A 101 -10.56 -15.76 -9.94
N ASP A 102 -10.09 -15.33 -8.77
CA ASP A 102 -9.60 -16.24 -7.74
C ASP A 102 -10.78 -16.77 -6.90
N PRO A 103 -10.89 -18.10 -6.70
CA PRO A 103 -12.00 -18.68 -5.94
C PRO A 103 -11.91 -18.46 -4.43
N ARG A 104 -10.77 -17.98 -3.91
CA ARG A 104 -10.58 -17.78 -2.46
C ARG A 104 -11.32 -16.53 -1.98
N GLU A 105 -12.00 -16.66 -0.84
CA GLU A 105 -12.61 -15.51 -0.17
C GLU A 105 -11.53 -14.65 0.50
N VAL A 106 -11.63 -13.33 0.32
CA VAL A 106 -10.72 -12.37 0.93
C VAL A 106 -11.45 -11.62 2.03
N HIS A 107 -10.89 -11.61 3.24
CA HIS A 107 -11.37 -10.78 4.33
C HIS A 107 -10.84 -9.35 4.17
N PHE A 108 -11.74 -8.37 4.17
CA PHE A 108 -11.38 -6.95 4.12
C PHE A 108 -11.53 -6.33 5.51
N LEU A 109 -10.44 -5.74 6.00
CA LEU A 109 -10.35 -5.12 7.31
C LEU A 109 -9.80 -3.69 7.17
N TYR A 110 -10.45 -2.71 7.82
CA TYR A 110 -10.07 -1.29 7.69
C TYR A 110 -9.85 -0.64 9.05
N ALA A 111 -8.64 -0.13 9.26
CA ALA A 111 -8.34 0.73 10.40
C ALA A 111 -8.90 2.15 10.21
N ASN A 112 -9.13 2.84 11.32
CA ASN A 112 -9.57 4.24 11.34
C ASN A 112 -8.43 5.24 11.11
N SER A 113 -7.18 4.77 11.01
CA SER A 113 -6.00 5.57 10.67
C SER A 113 -4.90 4.69 10.08
N TYR A 114 -3.95 5.30 9.37
CA TYR A 114 -2.74 4.64 8.87
C TYR A 114 -1.66 4.52 9.96
N GLU A 115 -2.04 4.14 11.18
CA GLU A 115 -1.14 4.05 12.33
C GLU A 115 -0.95 2.62 12.81
N ARG A 116 0.26 2.35 13.30
CA ARG A 116 0.68 1.04 13.83
C ARG A 116 -0.22 0.55 14.96
N GLU A 117 -0.53 1.42 15.92
CA GLU A 117 -1.36 1.12 17.10
C GLU A 117 -2.79 0.72 16.69
N ALA A 118 -3.40 1.51 15.80
CA ALA A 118 -4.75 1.25 15.29
C ALA A 118 -4.85 -0.09 14.55
N ALA A 119 -3.85 -0.41 13.73
CA ALA A 119 -3.75 -1.69 13.05
C ALA A 119 -3.59 -2.87 14.03
N ALA A 120 -2.74 -2.71 15.05
CA ALA A 120 -2.51 -3.75 16.05
C ALA A 120 -3.81 -4.09 16.81
N GLN A 121 -4.51 -3.09 17.34
CA GLN A 121 -5.75 -3.30 18.09
C GLN A 121 -6.84 -3.96 17.22
N LEU A 122 -6.97 -3.52 15.97
CA LEU A 122 -7.97 -4.07 15.05
C LEU A 122 -7.65 -5.52 14.66
N PHE A 123 -6.39 -5.81 14.36
CA PHE A 123 -5.95 -7.15 13.98
C PHE A 123 -6.01 -8.13 15.16
N GLU A 124 -5.64 -7.70 16.36
CA GLU A 124 -5.76 -8.49 17.59
C GLU A 124 -7.21 -8.91 17.84
N LYS A 125 -8.17 -7.99 17.68
CA LYS A 125 -9.60 -8.29 17.76
C LYS A 125 -10.07 -9.23 16.66
N TRP A 126 -9.57 -9.08 15.43
CA TRP A 126 -9.94 -9.94 14.31
C TRP A 126 -9.53 -11.40 14.55
N LEU A 127 -8.36 -11.61 15.16
CA LEU A 127 -7.85 -12.95 15.54
C LEU A 127 -8.64 -13.65 16.67
N GLU A 128 -9.63 -12.98 17.28
CA GLU A 128 -10.53 -13.63 18.24
C GLU A 128 -11.55 -14.55 17.54
N THR A 129 -11.90 -14.23 16.29
CA THR A 129 -12.94 -14.93 15.52
C THR A 129 -12.44 -15.55 14.22
N HIS A 130 -11.20 -15.27 13.82
CA HIS A 130 -10.59 -15.76 12.59
C HIS A 130 -9.23 -16.41 12.85
N PRO A 131 -8.81 -17.41 12.04
CA PRO A 131 -7.46 -17.95 12.10
C PRO A 131 -6.44 -16.95 11.60
N MET A 132 -5.17 -17.16 11.94
CA MET A 132 -4.06 -16.40 11.37
C MET A 132 -4.04 -16.55 9.84
N PRO A 133 -3.97 -15.46 9.05
CA PRO A 133 -3.96 -15.56 7.59
C PRO A 133 -2.65 -16.18 7.11
N GLN A 134 -2.69 -16.93 6.01
CA GLN A 134 -1.49 -17.38 5.29
C GLN A 134 -1.09 -16.41 4.18
N ALA A 135 -2.02 -15.56 3.72
CA ALA A 135 -1.72 -14.46 2.81
C ALA A 135 -2.22 -13.13 3.39
N LEU A 136 -1.32 -12.18 3.56
CA LEU A 136 -1.61 -10.86 4.11
C LEU A 136 -1.23 -9.78 3.10
N PHE A 137 -2.20 -8.94 2.75
CA PHE A 137 -2.00 -7.72 1.99
C PHE A 137 -2.21 -6.51 2.89
N THR A 138 -1.24 -5.61 2.98
CA THR A 138 -1.33 -4.37 3.78
C THR A 138 -1.11 -3.15 2.91
N THR A 139 -2.02 -2.18 3.00
CA THR A 139 -1.92 -0.95 2.19
C THR A 139 -0.93 0.07 2.74
N SER A 140 -0.27 -0.18 3.87
CA SER A 140 0.87 0.62 4.32
C SER A 140 1.79 -0.17 5.26
N PHE A 141 3.03 0.28 5.35
CA PHE A 141 4.02 -0.31 6.25
C PHE A 141 3.63 -0.15 7.72
N ALA A 142 2.98 0.95 8.09
CA ALA A 142 2.50 1.16 9.45
C ALA A 142 1.46 0.09 9.84
N LEU A 143 0.57 -0.27 8.93
CA LEU A 143 -0.41 -1.34 9.17
C LEU A 143 0.28 -2.69 9.36
N LEU A 144 1.28 -3.00 8.52
CA LEU A 144 2.09 -4.20 8.68
C LEU A 144 2.82 -4.25 10.02
N GLN A 145 3.39 -3.13 10.48
CA GLN A 145 4.05 -3.06 11.80
C GLN A 145 3.07 -3.43 12.93
N GLY A 146 1.82 -2.98 12.85
CA GLY A 146 0.79 -3.34 13.83
C GLY A 146 0.48 -4.84 13.83
N VAL A 147 0.36 -5.45 12.65
CA VAL A 147 0.20 -6.91 12.52
C VAL A 147 1.39 -7.65 13.13
N MET A 148 2.61 -7.26 12.78
CA MET A 148 3.83 -7.90 13.30
C MET A 148 3.91 -7.82 14.82
N ASP A 149 3.52 -6.69 15.43
CA ASP A 149 3.51 -6.56 16.89
C ASP A 149 2.57 -7.55 17.56
N VAL A 150 1.36 -7.73 17.03
CA VAL A 150 0.40 -8.68 17.57
C VAL A 150 0.93 -10.10 17.41
N THR A 151 1.41 -10.46 16.22
CA THR A 151 1.92 -11.81 15.94
C THR A 151 3.14 -12.14 16.80
N LEU A 152 4.10 -11.21 16.92
CA LEU A 152 5.29 -11.41 17.75
C LEU A 152 4.95 -11.47 19.25
N ARG A 153 3.99 -10.67 19.74
CA ARG A 153 3.53 -10.74 21.14
C ARG A 153 2.83 -12.07 21.44
N ARG A 154 2.04 -12.60 20.49
CA ARG A 154 1.25 -13.83 20.66
C ARG A 154 2.07 -15.10 20.50
N ASP A 155 2.88 -15.18 19.43
CA ASP A 155 3.52 -16.43 18.99
C ASP A 155 5.05 -16.39 19.08
N GLY A 156 5.65 -15.23 19.41
CA GLY A 156 7.10 -15.04 19.52
C GLY A 156 7.86 -15.08 18.20
N LYS A 157 7.17 -15.35 17.08
CA LYS A 157 7.72 -15.43 15.71
C LYS A 157 6.61 -15.23 14.68
N LEU A 158 6.99 -14.88 13.46
CA LEU A 158 6.06 -14.90 12.33
C LEU A 158 5.82 -16.35 11.86
N PRO A 159 4.59 -16.73 11.45
CA PRO A 159 4.30 -18.02 10.86
C PRO A 159 5.17 -18.26 9.62
N SER A 160 5.69 -19.47 9.44
CA SER A 160 6.55 -19.83 8.31
C SER A 160 5.81 -19.93 6.97
N ASP A 161 4.48 -20.09 7.04
CA ASP A 161 3.54 -20.19 5.94
C ASP A 161 2.86 -18.86 5.60
N LEU A 162 3.23 -17.76 6.27
CA LEU A 162 2.69 -16.43 6.00
C LEU A 162 3.43 -15.75 4.84
N ALA A 163 2.71 -15.50 3.74
CA ALA A 163 3.11 -14.62 2.65
C ALA A 163 2.60 -13.20 2.90
N ILE A 164 3.49 -12.20 2.83
CA ILE A 164 3.17 -10.81 3.12
C ILE A 164 3.43 -9.95 1.90
N ALA A 165 2.42 -9.21 1.48
CA ALA A 165 2.51 -8.12 0.52
C ALA A 165 2.21 -6.80 1.21
N THR A 166 3.11 -5.82 1.09
CA THR A 166 2.96 -4.52 1.77
C THR A 166 3.40 -3.36 0.90
N PHE A 167 2.74 -2.21 1.09
CA PHE A 167 3.20 -0.92 0.60
C PHE A 167 4.23 -0.30 1.56
N GLY A 168 5.49 -0.15 1.12
CA GLY A 168 6.59 0.41 1.90
C GLY A 168 6.89 1.89 1.62
N ASP A 169 7.52 2.57 2.59
CA ASP A 169 7.87 3.99 2.54
C ASP A 169 8.55 4.38 1.22
N LYS A 170 8.00 5.42 0.59
CA LYS A 170 8.29 5.93 -0.76
C LYS A 170 7.89 5.00 -1.93
N ARG A 171 6.59 4.68 -2.03
CA ARG A 171 5.94 4.14 -3.24
C ARG A 171 6.56 2.83 -3.77
N THR A 172 7.06 1.97 -2.87
CA THR A 172 7.63 0.69 -3.30
C THR A 172 6.87 -0.46 -2.65
N ALA A 173 6.12 -1.20 -3.46
CA ALA A 173 5.52 -2.47 -3.11
C ALA A 173 6.62 -3.50 -2.80
N ARG A 174 6.47 -4.26 -1.70
CA ARG A 174 7.40 -5.32 -1.31
C ARG A 174 6.64 -6.59 -0.97
N LEU A 175 7.13 -7.71 -1.52
CA LEU A 175 6.74 -9.05 -1.13
C LEU A 175 7.78 -9.58 -0.13
N LEU A 176 7.33 -10.00 1.05
CA LEU A 176 8.15 -10.63 2.08
C LEU A 176 7.67 -12.07 2.24
N THR A 177 8.58 -13.02 2.04
CA THR A 177 8.36 -14.44 2.34
C THR A 177 9.24 -14.82 3.53
N VAL A 178 8.65 -15.45 4.54
CA VAL A 178 9.45 -16.03 5.64
C VAL A 178 10.28 -17.20 5.07
N PRO A 179 11.61 -17.25 5.29
CA PRO A 179 12.43 -18.34 4.78
C PRO A 179 11.98 -19.68 5.41
N GLY A 180 11.43 -20.58 4.58
CA GLY A 180 10.89 -21.88 5.02
C GLY A 180 9.83 -22.47 4.10
N ALA A 181 9.16 -21.64 3.29
CA ALA A 181 8.25 -22.11 2.24
C ALA A 181 9.03 -22.68 1.05
N GLY A 182 8.54 -23.81 0.51
CA GLY A 182 9.25 -24.72 -0.39
C GLY A 182 9.86 -24.11 -1.65
N SER A 183 10.93 -24.76 -2.09
CA SER A 183 11.70 -24.46 -3.30
C SER A 183 10.84 -24.45 -4.57
N GLY A 184 10.60 -23.26 -5.11
CA GLY A 184 10.12 -23.04 -6.48
C GLY A 184 10.81 -21.78 -7.02
N SER A 185 11.49 -21.90 -8.15
CA SER A 185 12.38 -20.91 -8.75
C SER A 185 11.80 -19.48 -8.81
N THR A 186 12.35 -18.55 -8.03
CA THR A 186 12.10 -17.11 -8.16
C THR A 186 13.33 -16.40 -8.74
N SER A 187 13.07 -15.48 -9.69
CA SER A 187 14.09 -14.80 -10.50
C SER A 187 15.04 -13.92 -9.65
N PRO A 188 16.22 -13.52 -10.18
CA PRO A 188 17.28 -12.89 -9.40
C PRO A 188 16.95 -11.51 -8.81
N ARG A 189 15.78 -10.93 -9.14
CA ARG A 189 15.39 -9.59 -8.65
C ARG A 189 14.83 -9.56 -7.22
N CYS A 190 14.57 -10.71 -6.59
CA CYS A 190 13.80 -10.79 -5.35
C CYS A 190 14.58 -11.28 -4.11
N ARG A 191 15.89 -11.00 -4.01
CA ARG A 191 16.65 -11.24 -2.77
C ARG A 191 17.09 -9.94 -2.12
N ARG A 192 16.30 -9.46 -1.16
CA ARG A 192 16.76 -8.74 0.05
C ARG A 192 15.56 -8.33 0.92
N ALA A 193 15.37 -9.05 2.03
CA ALA A 193 15.11 -8.47 3.36
C ALA A 193 14.69 -9.58 4.33
N CYS A 194 15.67 -10.14 5.05
CA CYS A 194 15.55 -10.68 6.40
C CYS A 194 16.97 -10.99 6.89
N ALA A 195 17.74 -9.94 7.15
CA ALA A 195 18.99 -10.01 7.89
C ALA A 195 19.08 -8.71 8.70
N GLY A 196 18.26 -8.63 9.74
CA GLY A 196 18.30 -7.60 10.76
C GLY A 196 18.18 -8.29 12.11
N ASP A 197 19.32 -8.36 12.79
CA ASP A 197 19.55 -8.72 14.20
C ASP A 197 18.40 -9.33 15.01
N CYS A 198 18.52 -10.64 15.27
CA CYS A 198 17.97 -11.24 16.48
C CYS A 198 18.95 -10.96 17.65
N PRO A 199 18.55 -10.24 18.72
CA PRO A 199 19.34 -10.20 19.94
C PRO A 199 19.04 -11.47 20.73
N GLY A 200 20.00 -12.39 20.76
CA GLY A 200 19.90 -13.58 21.63
C GLY A 200 20.54 -14.83 21.05
N LYS A 201 21.86 -14.93 21.14
CA LYS A 201 22.51 -16.24 21.27
C LYS A 201 23.26 -16.30 22.60
N PRO A 202 22.96 -17.29 23.47
CA PRO A 202 23.78 -17.55 24.64
C PRO A 202 25.12 -18.15 24.20
N GLY A 203 26.17 -17.81 24.94
CA GLY A 203 27.55 -18.14 24.64
C GLY A 203 27.82 -19.63 24.46
N ARG A 204 28.84 -19.94 23.67
CA ARG A 204 29.57 -21.20 23.76
C ARG A 204 31.05 -20.89 23.99
N THR A 205 31.45 -21.18 25.21
CA THR A 205 32.78 -21.61 25.63
C THR A 205 33.22 -22.82 24.80
N THR A 206 34.34 -22.68 24.07
CA THR A 206 35.60 -23.44 24.23
C THR A 206 36.55 -23.00 23.13
#